data_AF-A0A941GMC3-F1
#
_entry.id   AF-A0A941GMC3-F1
#
_cell.length_a   1.000
_cell.length_b   1.000
_cell.length_c   1.000
_cell.angle_alpha   90.00
_cell.angle_beta   90.00
_cell.angle_gamma   90.00
#
_symmetry.space_group_name_H-M   'P 1'
#
loop_
_entity.id
_entity.type
_entity.pdbx_description
1 polymer ?
#
loop_
_entity_poly.entity_id
_entity_poly.type
_entity_poly.pdbx_seq_one_letter_code
_entity_poly.pdbx_strand_id
1 'polypeptide(L)' 'MNADLNIINNKDLFSPVVFRSDFNNFEAINANQAWSLFFTAGKEDKELGFEPEIGRFFTNLLIAVGVTGIIWGLFFTQVR' A
#
# COMPACT_ATOMS: atom_id res chain seq x y z
N MET A 1 -29.44 18.49 14.53
CA MET A 1 -28.27 17.98 15.27
C MET A 1 -28.42 16.47 15.38
N ASN A 2 -27.94 15.70 14.40
CA ASN A 2 -28.00 14.21 14.39
C ASN A 2 -26.93 13.60 13.45
N ALA A 3 -26.39 14.38 12.51
CA ALA A 3 -25.32 13.93 11.61
C ALA A 3 -24.01 13.65 12.36
N ASP A 4 -23.64 14.50 13.33
CA ASP A 4 -22.36 14.39 14.05
C ASP A 4 -22.27 13.13 14.91
N LEU A 5 -23.39 12.67 15.48
CA LEU A 5 -23.46 11.42 16.25
C LEU A 5 -23.30 10.17 15.37
N ASN A 6 -23.74 10.24 14.10
CA ASN A 6 -23.56 9.15 13.14
C ASN A 6 -22.10 8.98 12.70
N ILE A 7 -21.33 10.07 12.64
CA ILE A 7 -19.91 10.02 12.28
C ILE A 7 -19.10 9.29 13.35
N ILE A 8 -19.38 9.54 14.64
CA ILE A 8 -18.65 8.94 15.76
C ILE A 8 -18.98 7.44 15.89
N ASN A 9 -20.19 7.02 15.53
CA ASN A 9 -20.63 5.63 15.62
C ASN A 9 -20.22 4.76 14.42
N ASN A 10 -19.71 5.37 13.35
CA ASN A 10 -19.29 4.63 12.17
C ASN A 10 -17.86 4.09 12.37
N LYS A 11 -17.75 2.82 12.74
CA LYS A 11 -16.46 2.14 12.93
C LYS A 11 -15.62 2.09 11.65
N ASP A 12 -16.24 2.17 10.47
CA ASP A 12 -15.57 2.04 9.19
C ASP A 12 -14.80 3.31 8.81
N LEU A 13 -15.24 4.48 9.32
CA LEU A 13 -14.64 5.80 9.10
C LEU A 13 -13.18 5.91 9.58
N PHE A 14 -12.83 5.18 10.64
CA PHE A 14 -11.47 5.17 11.20
C PHE A 14 -10.72 3.85 10.92
N SER A 15 -11.38 2.88 10.30
CA SER A 15 -10.76 1.62 9.93
C SER A 15 -9.96 1.76 8.63
N PRO A 16 -8.83 1.04 8.50
CA PRO A 16 -8.21 0.82 7.20
C PRO A 16 -9.25 0.27 6.22
N VAL A 17 -9.19 0.72 4.98
CA VAL A 17 -10.11 0.37 3.90
C VAL A 17 -10.30 -1.13 3.78
N VAL A 18 -9.23 -1.92 3.93
CA VAL A 18 -9.29 -3.39 3.85
C VAL A 18 -10.17 -4.05 4.92
N PHE A 19 -10.51 -3.34 5.99
CA PHE A 19 -11.36 -3.83 7.09
C PHE A 19 -12.76 -3.20 7.09
N ARG A 20 -13.05 -2.28 6.16
CA ARG A 20 -14.38 -1.69 6.05
C ARG A 20 -15.37 -2.74 5.57
N SER A 21 -16.62 -2.64 6.02
CA SER A 21 -17.67 -3.58 5.65
C SER A 21 -18.02 -3.53 4.15
N ASP A 22 -17.74 -2.41 3.49
CA ASP A 22 -17.95 -2.18 2.06
C ASP A 22 -16.71 -2.49 1.20
N PHE A 23 -15.64 -3.02 1.80
CA PHE A 23 -14.40 -3.26 1.10
C PHE A 23 -14.53 -4.35 0.03
N ASN A 24 -14.41 -3.95 -1.24
CA ASN A 24 -14.13 -4.80 -2.40
C ASN A 24 -15.13 -5.95 -2.66
N ASN A 25 -16.15 -6.18 -1.83
CA ASN A 25 -17.23 -7.17 -2.00
C ASN A 25 -16.76 -8.58 -2.42
N PHE A 26 -15.61 -9.04 -1.90
CA PHE A 26 -14.97 -10.31 -2.28
C PHE A 26 -14.57 -10.43 -3.77
N GLU A 27 -14.44 -9.31 -4.49
CA GLU A 27 -13.92 -9.29 -5.85
C GLU A 27 -12.43 -9.69 -5.88
N ALA A 28 -12.00 -10.39 -6.92
CA ALA A 28 -10.60 -10.75 -7.07
C ALA A 28 -9.77 -9.49 -7.39
N ILE A 29 -8.77 -9.21 -6.54
CA ILE A 29 -7.81 -8.12 -6.79
C ILE A 29 -6.59 -8.63 -7.55
N ASN A 30 -6.03 -7.77 -8.41
CA ASN A 30 -4.78 -8.08 -9.11
C ASN A 30 -3.55 -7.79 -8.25
N ALA A 31 -2.37 -8.23 -8.72
CA ALA A 31 -1.11 -8.06 -7.99
C ALA A 31 -0.78 -6.58 -7.69
N ASN A 32 -1.06 -5.66 -8.60
CA ASN A 32 -0.78 -4.24 -8.41
C ASN A 32 -1.67 -3.63 -7.32
N GLN A 33 -2.95 -4.01 -7.31
CA GLN A 33 -3.91 -3.61 -6.26
C GLN A 33 -3.49 -4.17 -4.90
N ALA A 34 -3.05 -5.43 -4.83
CA ALA A 34 -2.55 -6.04 -3.60
C ALA A 34 -1.29 -5.32 -3.08
N TRP A 35 -0.35 -4.98 -3.97
CA TRP A 35 0.87 -4.23 -3.60
C TRP A 35 0.55 -2.82 -3.13
N SER A 36 -0.34 -2.12 -3.83
CA SER A 36 -0.84 -0.81 -3.42
C SER A 36 -1.41 -0.86 -2.00
N LEU A 37 -2.35 -1.78 -1.73
CA LEU A 37 -2.95 -1.95 -0.41
C LEU A 37 -1.93 -2.28 0.68
N PHE A 38 -0.93 -3.12 0.37
CA PHE A 38 0.11 -3.48 1.32
C PHE A 38 0.96 -2.27 1.72
N PHE A 39 1.44 -1.50 0.75
CA PHE A 39 2.33 -0.36 1.02
C PHE A 39 1.60 0.85 1.60
N THR A 40 0.28 0.92 1.44
CA THR A 40 -0.54 2.01 2.01
C THR A 40 -1.13 1.63 3.36
N ALA A 41 -0.71 0.48 3.91
CA ALA A 41 -1.22 -0.10 5.15
C ALA A 41 -2.75 -0.26 5.13
N GLY A 42 -3.30 -0.59 3.97
CA GLY A 42 -4.74 -0.72 3.76
C GLY A 42 -5.48 0.60 3.81
N LYS A 43 -4.81 1.76 3.71
CA LYS A 43 -5.47 3.04 3.44
C LYS A 43 -5.87 3.11 1.97
N GLU A 44 -6.92 3.89 1.72
CA GLU A 44 -7.43 4.17 0.38
C GLU A 44 -6.35 4.96 -0.33
N ASP A 45 -5.51 4.25 -1.05
CA ASP A 45 -4.60 4.90 -1.97
C ASP A 45 -4.92 4.39 -3.35
N LYS A 46 -5.71 5.20 -4.04
CA LYS A 46 -6.04 4.98 -5.44
C LYS A 46 -4.78 5.21 -6.30
N GLU A 47 -3.76 5.90 -5.82
CA GLU A 47 -2.66 6.39 -6.68
C GLU A 47 -1.76 5.26 -7.21
N LEU A 48 -1.44 4.24 -6.40
CA LEU A 48 -0.55 3.16 -6.83
C LEU A 48 -1.21 2.10 -7.73
N GLY A 49 -2.55 1.96 -7.65
CA GLY A 49 -3.31 0.96 -8.41
C GLY A 49 -4.04 1.50 -9.64
N PHE A 50 -4.31 2.80 -9.69
CA PHE A 50 -5.11 3.44 -10.74
C PHE A 50 -4.23 4.00 -11.87
N GLU A 51 -3.07 4.56 -11.55
CA GLU A 51 -2.08 4.99 -12.53
C GLU A 51 -0.95 3.96 -12.71
N PRO A 52 -0.83 3.32 -13.88
CA PRO A 52 0.22 2.33 -14.13
C PRO A 52 1.64 2.91 -14.08
N GLU A 53 1.78 4.22 -14.26
CA GLU A 53 3.08 4.90 -14.19
C GLU A 53 3.62 5.00 -12.76
N ILE A 54 2.75 5.29 -11.78
CA ILE A 54 3.13 5.40 -10.37
C ILE A 54 3.54 4.02 -9.84
N GLY A 55 2.76 2.99 -10.16
CA GLY A 55 3.11 1.59 -9.82
C GLY A 55 4.46 1.16 -10.41
N ARG A 56 4.76 1.55 -11.65
CA ARG A 56 6.05 1.26 -12.31
C ARG A 56 7.21 2.02 -11.65
N PHE A 57 7.02 3.31 -11.34
CA PHE A 57 8.02 4.11 -10.63
C PHE A 57 8.36 3.51 -9.27
N PHE A 58 7.33 3.17 -8.49
CA PHE A 58 7.49 2.59 -7.17
C PHE A 58 8.17 1.21 -7.22
N THR A 59 7.82 0.36 -8.19
CA THR A 59 8.48 -0.93 -8.41
C THR A 59 9.97 -0.74 -8.72
N ASN A 60 10.30 0.19 -9.60
CA ASN A 60 11.69 0.50 -9.94
C ASN A 60 12.48 1.04 -8.73
N LEU A 61 11.83 1.83 -7.87
CA LEU A 61 12.43 2.31 -6.62
C LEU A 61 12.80 1.16 -5.70
N LEU A 62 11.89 0.20 -5.48
CA LEU A 62 12.16 -0.99 -4.65
C LEU A 62 13.33 -1.81 -5.20
N ILE A 63 13.36 -2.01 -6.53
CA ILE A 63 14.47 -2.72 -7.20
C ILE A 63 15.78 -1.97 -6.97
N ALA A 64 15.82 -0.64 -7.15
CA ALA A 64 17.02 0.15 -6.96
C ALA A 64 17.55 0.06 -5.52
N VAL A 65 16.66 0.14 -4.52
CA VAL A 65 17.01 -0.02 -3.10
C VAL A 65 17.58 -1.41 -2.84
N GLY A 66 16.91 -2.47 -3.34
CA GLY A 66 17.38 -3.84 -3.17
C GLY A 66 18.75 -4.10 -3.78
N VAL A 67 18.95 -3.68 -5.03
CA VAL A 67 20.23 -3.82 -5.75
C VAL A 67 21.34 -3.04 -5.03
N THR A 68 21.07 -1.79 -4.65
CA THR A 68 22.05 -0.95 -3.94
C THR A 68 22.42 -1.57 -2.59
N GLY A 69 21.43 -2.07 -1.84
CA GLY A 69 21.65 -2.73 -0.56
C GLY A 69 22.47 -4.01 -0.68
N ILE A 70 22.23 -4.83 -1.71
CA ILE A 70 23.01 -6.04 -1.99
C ILE A 70 24.46 -5.67 -2.33
N ILE A 71 24.66 -4.73 -3.26
CA ILE A 71 26.00 -4.28 -3.67
C ILE A 71 26.76 -3.76 -2.44
N TRP A 72 26.15 -2.86 -1.68
CA TRP A 72 26.72 -2.33 -0.45
C TRP A 72 27.07 -3.45 0.55
N GLY A 73 26.14 -4.36 0.79
CA GLY A 73 26.34 -5.52 1.65
C GLY A 73 27.56 -6.33 1.21
N LEU A 74 27.69 -6.65 -0.08
CA LEU A 74 28.84 -7.38 -0.61
C LEU A 74 30.15 -6.61 -0.43
N PHE A 75 30.19 -5.31 -0.75
CA PHE A 75 31.39 -4.49 -0.59
C PHE A 75 31.89 -4.46 0.86
N PHE A 76 31.01 -4.27 1.83
CA PHE A 76 31.41 -4.14 3.24
C PHE A 76 31.51 -5.47 3.99
N THR A 77 30.93 -6.55 3.48
CA THR A 77 31.13 -7.90 4.04
C THR A 77 32.39 -8.58 3.52
N GLN A 78 32.89 -8.21 2.34
CA GLN A 78 34.18 -8.67 1.81
C GLN A 78 35.39 -7.94 2.40
N VAL A 79 35.21 -6.76 3.01
CA VAL A 79 36.25 -6.07 3.78
C VAL A 79 36.24 -6.63 5.22
N ARG A 80 36.58 -7.92 5.35
CA ARG A 80 36.80 -8.58 6.63
C ARG A 80 38.07 -9.43 6.59
#